data_AF-A0A350WN13-F1
#
_entry.id   AF-A0A350WN13-F1
#
_cell.length_a   1.000
_cell.length_b   1.000
_cell.length_c   1.000
_cell.angle_alpha   90.00
_cell.angle_beta   90.00
_cell.angle_gamma   90.00
#
_symmetry.space_group_name_H-M   'P 1'
#
loop_
_entity.id
_entity.type
_entity.pdbx_description
1 polymer ?
#
loop_
_entity_poly.entity_id
_entity_poly.type
_entity_poly.pdbx_seq_one_letter_code
_entity_poly.pdbx_strand_id
1 'polypeptide(L)'
;PVWFAQDGDTLRIWTQADSGKVKRIHRDGNVRIVPSTASGEPTGEWAEAHAKVLEDTREVDFTARLFKKKYGIMFNLFGAMGKLRRAKYTTIQVEIH
;
A
#
# COMPACT_ATOMS: atom_id res chain seq x y z
N PRO A 1 3.87 -1.80 -10.14
CA PRO A 1 2.52 -1.95 -9.55
C PRO A 1 2.58 -2.24 -8.03
N VAL A 2 1.52 -1.87 -7.31
CA VAL A 2 1.34 -2.15 -5.87
C VAL A 2 -0.06 -2.70 -5.63
N TRP A 3 -0.23 -3.52 -4.59
CA TRP A 3 -1.56 -3.92 -4.13
C TRP A 3 -2.12 -2.85 -3.19
N PHE A 4 -3.44 -2.69 -3.20
CA PHE A 4 -4.13 -1.69 -2.40
C PHE A 4 -5.47 -2.23 -1.91
N ALA A 5 -5.94 -1.74 -0.78
CA ALA A 5 -7.31 -1.89 -0.33
C ALA A 5 -7.95 -0.49 -0.19
N GLN A 6 -9.25 -0.40 -0.41
CA GLN A 6 -9.98 0.85 -0.24
C GLN A 6 -10.50 0.96 1.19
N ASP A 7 -10.41 2.17 1.75
CA ASP A 7 -10.90 2.56 3.06
C ASP A 7 -11.62 3.91 2.93
N GLY A 8 -12.94 3.86 2.78
CA GLY A 8 -13.73 5.02 2.38
C GLY A 8 -13.22 5.63 1.08
N ASP A 9 -12.85 6.90 1.13
CA ASP A 9 -12.33 7.68 0.01
C ASP A 9 -10.80 7.60 -0.14
N THR A 10 -10.14 6.80 0.69
CA THR A 10 -8.68 6.62 0.65
C THR A 10 -8.29 5.22 0.19
N LEU A 11 -7.09 5.12 -0.39
CA LEU A 11 -6.45 3.85 -0.69
C LEU A 11 -5.37 3.55 0.34
N ARG A 12 -5.29 2.31 0.79
CA ARG A 12 -4.27 1.82 1.72
C ARG A 12 -3.39 0.81 1.03
N ILE A 13 -2.09 1.00 1.11
CA ILE A 13 -1.06 0.16 0.50
C ILE A 13 -0.24 -0.45 1.62
N TRP A 14 -0.17 -1.78 1.66
CA TRP A 14 0.71 -2.51 2.59
C TRP A 14 2.07 -2.73 1.94
N THR A 15 3.14 -2.26 2.58
CA THR A 15 4.50 -2.34 2.01
C THR A 15 5.58 -2.47 3.08
N GLN A 16 6.80 -2.83 2.65
CA GLN A 16 7.95 -2.90 3.56
C GLN A 16 8.34 -1.49 4.02
N ALA A 17 8.59 -1.34 5.32
CA ALA A 17 8.88 -0.07 5.96
C ALA A 17 10.17 0.59 5.47
N ASP A 18 11.14 -0.20 5.01
CA ASP A 18 12.43 0.27 4.48
C ASP A 18 12.42 0.47 2.95
N SER A 19 11.27 0.29 2.30
CA SER A 19 11.17 0.40 0.85
C SER A 19 11.45 1.82 0.35
N GLY A 20 12.00 1.93 -0.87
CA GLY A 20 12.27 3.23 -1.48
C GLY A 20 11.03 4.11 -1.68
N LYS A 21 9.83 3.51 -1.72
CA LYS A 21 8.56 4.24 -1.81
C LYS A 21 8.27 5.00 -0.52
N VAL A 22 8.45 4.34 0.63
CA VAL A 22 8.30 4.94 1.96
C VAL A 22 9.24 6.12 2.13
N LYS A 23 10.52 5.93 1.81
CA LYS A 23 11.53 7.02 1.88
C LYS A 23 11.17 8.23 1.02
N ARG A 24 10.63 8.00 -0.20
CA ARG A 24 10.19 9.09 -1.08
C ARG A 24 8.96 9.81 -0.53
N ILE A 25 7.96 9.08 -0.04
CA ILE A 25 6.72 9.66 0.51
C ILE A 25 6.98 10.45 1.79
N HIS A 26 7.92 10.01 2.63
CA HIS A 26 8.35 10.82 3.78
C HIS A 26 9.00 12.14 3.37
N ARG A 27 9.69 12.16 2.22
CA ARG A 27 10.34 13.38 1.71
C ARG A 27 9.32 14.31 1.04
N ASP A 28 8.40 13.76 0.26
CA ASP A 28 7.35 14.49 -0.44
C ASP A 28 6.14 13.56 -0.65
N GLY A 29 5.01 13.94 -0.06
CA GLY A 29 3.75 13.20 -0.13
C GLY A 29 2.97 13.41 -1.42
N ASN A 30 3.33 14.41 -2.24
CA ASN A 30 2.64 14.65 -3.50
C ASN A 30 2.99 13.56 -4.52
N VAL A 31 1.98 12.80 -4.96
CA VAL A 31 2.17 11.67 -5.86
C VAL A 31 1.14 11.69 -6.98
N ARG A 32 1.45 10.97 -8.05
CA ARG A 32 0.47 10.61 -9.07
C ARG A 32 0.22 9.11 -9.02
N ILE A 33 -1.03 8.72 -9.17
CA ILE A 33 -1.42 7.32 -9.23
C ILE A 33 -2.20 7.03 -10.50
N VAL A 34 -2.18 5.78 -10.93
CA VAL A 34 -2.95 5.29 -12.06
C VAL A 34 -3.33 3.82 -11.80
N PRO A 35 -4.53 3.38 -12.20
CA PRO A 35 -4.84 1.97 -12.28
C PRO A 35 -3.82 1.26 -13.19
N SER A 36 -3.35 0.07 -12.79
CA SER A 36 -2.35 -0.67 -13.57
C SER A 36 -2.58 -2.17 -13.51
N THR A 37 -2.14 -2.88 -14.55
CA THR A 37 -2.06 -4.35 -14.54
C THR A 37 -1.04 -4.87 -13.51
N ALA A 38 -1.02 -6.18 -13.29
CA ALA A 38 -0.03 -6.82 -12.41
C ALA A 38 1.43 -6.71 -12.92
N SER A 39 1.63 -6.48 -14.23
CA SER A 39 2.95 -6.18 -14.82
C SER A 39 3.34 -4.70 -14.68
N GLY A 40 2.39 -3.83 -14.31
CA GLY A 40 2.62 -2.40 -14.10
C GLY A 40 2.30 -1.52 -15.31
N GLU A 41 1.62 -2.07 -16.31
CA GLU A 41 1.11 -1.30 -17.44
C GLU A 41 -0.06 -0.40 -16.98
N PRO A 42 0.00 0.92 -17.17
CA PRO A 42 -1.10 1.83 -16.86
C PRO A 42 -2.33 1.51 -17.72
N THR A 43 -3.52 1.50 -17.09
CA THR A 43 -4.78 1.15 -17.79
C THR A 43 -5.81 2.29 -17.74
N GLY A 44 -5.41 3.50 -17.37
CA GLY A 44 -6.32 4.63 -17.19
C GLY A 44 -5.58 5.95 -17.07
N GLU A 45 -6.29 6.96 -16.59
CA GLU A 45 -5.76 8.31 -16.42
C GLU A 45 -4.97 8.45 -15.12
N TRP A 46 -3.93 9.28 -15.17
CA TRP A 46 -3.17 9.65 -13.99
C TRP A 46 -3.97 10.66 -13.16
N ALA A 47 -4.06 10.40 -11.86
CA ALA A 47 -4.66 11.31 -10.89
C ALA A 47 -3.59 11.85 -9.94
N GLU A 48 -3.68 13.13 -9.61
CA GLU A 48 -2.92 13.73 -8.50
C GLU A 48 -3.49 13.21 -7.18
N ALA A 49 -2.60 12.96 -6.23
CA ALA A 49 -2.96 12.41 -4.94
C ALA A 49 -1.94 12.81 -3.87
N HIS A 50 -2.36 12.73 -2.62
CA HIS A 50 -1.48 12.90 -1.47
C HIS A 50 -1.29 11.59 -0.73
N ALA A 51 -0.04 11.19 -0.53
CA ALA A 51 0.36 9.97 0.16
C ALA A 51 0.99 10.28 1.52
N LYS A 52 0.65 9.47 2.53
CA LYS A 52 1.21 9.54 3.88
C LYS A 52 1.58 8.15 4.38
N VAL A 53 2.75 8.03 5.01
CA VAL A 53 3.14 6.79 5.70
C VAL A 53 2.54 6.78 7.11
N LEU A 54 1.90 5.67 7.46
CA LEU A 54 1.29 5.42 8.76
C LEU A 54 2.13 4.36 9.50
N GLU A 55 2.89 4.83 10.48
CA GLU A 55 3.82 3.98 11.25
C GLU A 55 3.15 3.33 12.49
N ASP A 56 1.95 3.78 12.87
CA ASP A 56 1.19 3.21 13.97
C ASP A 56 0.83 1.74 13.68
N THR A 57 1.14 0.84 14.60
CA THR A 57 0.88 -0.59 14.46
C THR A 57 -0.60 -0.90 14.27
N ARG A 58 -1.50 -0.09 14.85
CA ARG A 58 -2.95 -0.24 14.69
C ARG A 58 -3.39 0.00 13.25
N GLU A 59 -2.76 0.95 12.57
CA GLU A 59 -3.01 1.27 11.17
C GLU A 59 -2.51 0.16 10.24
N VAL A 60 -1.36 -0.43 10.55
CA VAL A 60 -0.81 -1.59 9.83
C VAL A 60 -1.73 -2.80 9.97
N ASP A 61 -2.19 -3.09 11.19
CA ASP A 61 -3.11 -4.20 11.47
C ASP A 61 -4.47 -4.01 10.80
N PHE A 62 -5.01 -2.80 10.84
CA PHE A 62 -6.25 -2.46 10.14
C PHE A 62 -6.11 -2.65 8.62
N THR A 63 -5.01 -2.18 8.04
CA THR A 63 -4.72 -2.37 6.62
C THR A 63 -4.61 -3.86 6.28
N ALA A 64 -3.93 -4.65 7.11
CA ALA A 64 -3.84 -6.09 6.92
C ALA A 64 -5.21 -6.77 6.96
N ARG A 65 -6.16 -6.30 7.79
CA ARG A 65 -7.54 -6.81 7.79
C ARG A 65 -8.27 -6.49 6.48
N LEU A 66 -8.13 -5.28 5.96
CA LEU A 66 -8.72 -4.91 4.67
C LEU A 66 -8.15 -5.74 3.52
N PHE A 67 -6.84 -5.98 3.52
CA PHE A 67 -6.19 -6.85 2.53
C PHE A 67 -6.66 -8.29 2.64
N LYS A 68 -6.80 -8.84 3.85
CA LYS A 68 -7.38 -10.18 4.05
C LYS A 68 -8.81 -10.26 3.52
N LYS A 69 -9.63 -9.23 3.73
CA LYS A 69 -11.00 -9.16 3.20
C LYS A 69 -11.02 -9.10 1.67
N LYS A 70 -10.13 -8.34 1.05
CA LYS A 70 -10.08 -8.14 -0.41
C LYS A 70 -9.42 -9.30 -1.17
N TYR A 71 -8.33 -9.85 -0.63
CA TYR A 71 -7.46 -10.81 -1.34
C TYR A 71 -7.46 -12.22 -0.74
N GLY A 72 -8.09 -12.43 0.43
CA GLY A 72 -8.24 -13.74 1.05
C GLY A 72 -6.92 -14.49 1.28
N ILE A 73 -6.88 -15.74 0.82
CA ILE A 73 -5.76 -16.68 1.02
C ILE A 73 -4.45 -16.16 0.40
N MET A 74 -4.52 -15.43 -0.72
CA MET A 74 -3.35 -14.89 -1.41
C MET A 74 -2.52 -13.96 -0.51
N PHE A 75 -3.19 -13.16 0.33
CA PHE A 75 -2.50 -12.27 1.27
C PHE A 75 -1.86 -13.04 2.43
N ASN A 76 -2.50 -14.11 2.91
CA ASN A 76 -1.94 -14.94 3.98
C ASN A 76 -0.62 -15.60 3.56
N LEU A 77 -0.54 -16.08 2.31
CA LEU A 77 0.70 -16.66 1.76
C LEU A 77 1.81 -15.62 1.64
N PHE A 78 1.48 -14.41 1.20
CA PHE A 78 2.44 -13.30 1.09
C PHE A 78 3.00 -12.87 2.46
N GLY A 79 2.13 -12.80 3.47
CA GLY A 79 2.52 -12.51 4.85
C GLY A 79 3.42 -13.60 5.46
N ALA A 80 3.17 -14.87 5.15
CA ALA A 80 4.00 -15.98 5.62
C ALA A 80 5.43 -15.92 5.06
N MET A 81 5.58 -15.56 3.78
CA MET A 81 6.89 -15.42 3.14
C MET A 81 7.67 -14.19 3.66
N GLY A 82 6.96 -13.13 4.06
CA GLY A 82 7.54 -11.96 4.72
C GLY A 82 8.13 -12.23 6.11
N LYS A 83 7.46 -13.08 6.91
CA LYS A 83 7.91 -13.46 8.25
C LYS A 83 9.25 -14.22 8.22
N LEU A 84 9.48 -15.04 7.20
CA LEU A 84 10.75 -15.73 6.97
C LEU A 84 11.92 -14.76 6.76
N ARG A 85 11.63 -13.56 6.25
CA ARG A 85 12.62 -12.50 5.96
C ARG A 85 12.74 -11.42 7.04
N ARG A 86 12.06 -11.56 8.20
CA ARG A 86 12.00 -10.54 9.27
C ARG A 86 11.62 -9.14 8.77
N ALA A 87 10.85 -9.05 7.68
CA ALA A 87 10.49 -7.76 7.08
C ALA A 87 9.52 -7.00 8.00
N LYS A 88 9.83 -5.74 8.29
CA LYS A 88 8.88 -4.81 8.93
C LYS A 88 7.98 -4.21 7.87
N TYR A 89 6.69 -4.14 8.15
CA TYR A 89 5.69 -3.59 7.25
C TYR A 89 5.09 -2.31 7.80
N THR A 90 4.68 -1.42 6.90
CA THR A 90 3.98 -0.17 7.17
C THR A 90 2.83 -0.01 6.19
N THR A 91 1.98 0.98 6.44
CA THR A 91 0.91 1.38 5.54
C THR A 91 1.23 2.72 4.89
N ILE A 92 1.00 2.82 3.59
CA ILE A 92 0.86 4.10 2.91
C ILE A 92 -0.64 4.34 2.69
N GLN A 93 -1.17 5.45 3.20
CA GLN A 93 -2.49 5.95 2.86
C GLN A 93 -2.36 6.93 1.69
N VAL A 94 -3.28 6.86 0.73
CA VAL A 94 -3.33 7.72 -0.46
C VAL A 94 -4.73 8.30 -0.56
N GLU A 95 -4.81 9.63 -0.66
CA GLU A 95 -6.04 10.39 -0.88
C GLU A 95 -5.97 11.00 -2.29
N ILE A 96 -6.99 10.74 -3.10
CA ILE A 96 -7.06 11.18 -4.50
C ILE A 96 -7.79 12.53 -4.54
N HIS A 97 -7.27 13.48 -5.30
CA HIS A 97 -7.87 14.81 -5.47
C HIS A 97 -8.83 14.86 -6.66
#